data_AF-A0A3D4UJG9-F1
#
_entry.id   AF-A0A3D4UJG9-F1
#
_cell.length_a   1.000
_cell.length_b   1.000
_cell.length_c   1.000
_cell.angle_alpha   90.00
_cell.angle_beta   90.00
_cell.angle_gamma   90.00
#
_symmetry.space_group_name_H-M   'P 1'
#
loop_
_entity.id
_entity.type
_entity.pdbx_description
1 polymer ?
#
loop_
_entity_poly.entity_id
_entity_poly.type
_entity_poly.pdbx_seq_one_letter_code
_entity_poly.pdbx_strand_id
1 'polypeptide(L)'
;LGLQGHEGFRGEWWWILGAPAAIDFLGQALDDYVWTPLIQGKSTGMDTPTILFASLAGGALFGVFGLLIAIPIAACVKILIQEIFWPRFKEWAEGRA
;
A
#
# COMPACT_ATOMS: atom_id res chain seq x y z
N LEU A 1 -21.42 18.42 -46.03
CA LEU A 1 -21.96 18.33 -44.67
C LEU A 1 -20.77 18.43 -43.73
N GLY A 2 -20.77 19.40 -42.81
CA GLY A 2 -19.58 19.99 -42.20
C GLY A 2 -18.60 19.02 -41.56
N LEU A 3 -17.42 18.88 -42.18
CA LEU A 3 -16.18 18.58 -41.47
C LEU A 3 -15.72 19.90 -40.83
N GLN A 4 -16.45 20.36 -39.82
CA GLN A 4 -15.99 21.47 -38.99
C GLN A 4 -14.76 20.97 -38.24
N GLY A 5 -13.61 21.57 -38.57
CA GLY A 5 -12.33 21.26 -37.98
C GLY A 5 -12.43 21.26 -36.46
N HIS A 6 -11.77 20.29 -35.85
CA HIS A 6 -11.56 20.24 -34.40
C HIS A 6 -10.53 21.31 -33.98
N GLU A 7 -10.65 22.54 -34.50
CA GLU A 7 -9.84 23.73 -34.19
C GLU A 7 -10.36 24.41 -32.92
N GLY A 8 -10.48 23.61 -31.86
CA GLY A 8 -10.66 24.10 -30.51
C GLY A 8 -9.55 23.52 -29.65
N PHE A 9 -9.14 24.24 -28.61
CA PHE A 9 -8.16 23.87 -27.58
C PHE A 9 -8.20 22.40 -27.11
N ARG A 10 -9.34 21.70 -27.27
CA ARG A 10 -9.53 20.28 -26.96
C ARG A 10 -9.06 19.27 -28.03
N GLY A 11 -8.86 19.70 -29.28
CA GLY A 11 -8.38 18.87 -30.39
C GLY A 11 -6.86 18.82 -30.51
N GLU A 12 -6.19 19.66 -29.72
CA GLU A 12 -4.76 19.65 -29.58
C GLU A 12 -4.27 18.31 -29.00
N TRP A 13 -3.31 17.68 -29.67
CA TRP A 13 -2.77 16.36 -29.29
C TRP A 13 -2.26 16.31 -27.84
N TRP A 14 -1.74 17.43 -27.34
CA TRP A 14 -1.28 17.57 -25.96
C TRP A 14 -2.43 17.65 -24.95
N TRP A 15 -3.59 18.18 -25.33
CA TRP A 15 -4.78 18.16 -24.49
C TRP A 15 -5.41 16.76 -24.42
N ILE A 16 -5.36 16.00 -25.51
CA ILE A 16 -5.85 14.62 -25.58
C ILE A 16 -5.06 13.70 -24.62
N LEU A 17 -3.76 13.92 -24.47
CA LEU A 17 -2.92 13.16 -23.53
C LEU A 17 -2.90 13.77 -22.12
N GLY A 18 -2.86 15.10 -22.02
CA GLY A 18 -2.72 15.81 -20.76
C GLY A 18 -3.96 15.74 -19.87
N ALA A 19 -5.17 15.81 -20.45
CA ALA A 19 -6.40 15.82 -19.67
C ALA A 19 -6.68 14.47 -18.96
N PRO A 20 -6.60 13.30 -19.62
CA PRO A 20 -6.76 12.01 -18.94
C PRO A 20 -5.67 11.79 -17.89
N ALA A 21 -4.41 12.05 -18.25
CA ALA A 21 -3.30 11.89 -17.31
C ALA A 21 -3.46 12.74 -16.05
N ALA A 22 -3.93 13.99 -16.18
CA ALA A 22 -4.18 14.85 -15.03
C ALA A 22 -5.34 14.35 -14.15
N ILE A 23 -6.43 13.86 -14.77
CA ILE A 23 -7.58 13.31 -14.04
C ILE A 23 -7.19 12.01 -13.33
N ASP A 24 -6.49 11.11 -14.01
CA ASP A 24 -6.04 9.83 -13.46
C ASP A 24 -5.03 10.03 -12.34
N PHE A 25 -4.10 10.97 -12.50
CA PHE A 25 -3.12 11.28 -11.45
C PHE A 25 -3.79 11.87 -10.20
N LEU A 26 -4.77 12.75 -10.38
CA LEU A 26 -5.54 13.30 -9.26
C LEU A 26 -6.41 12.23 -8.59
N GLY A 27 -7.02 11.35 -9.37
CA GLY A 27 -7.79 10.20 -8.88
C GLY A 27 -6.93 9.21 -8.11
N GLN A 28 -5.79 8.79 -8.68
CA GLN A 28 -4.83 7.89 -8.03
C GLN A 28 -4.28 8.49 -6.74
N ALA A 29 -3.92 9.77 -6.72
CA ALA A 29 -3.45 10.39 -5.50
C ALA A 29 -4.52 10.34 -4.39
N LEU A 30 -5.79 10.61 -4.71
CA LEU A 30 -6.89 10.45 -3.75
C LEU A 30 -7.03 9.00 -3.29
N ASP A 31 -6.98 8.04 -4.22
CA ASP A 31 -7.11 6.62 -3.89
C ASP A 31 -5.96 6.10 -3.04
N ASP A 32 -4.72 6.47 -3.34
CA ASP A 32 -3.54 6.02 -2.62
C ASP A 32 -3.42 6.64 -1.23
N TYR A 33 -3.74 7.94 -1.10
CA TYR A 33 -3.53 8.67 0.16
C TYR A 33 -4.74 8.70 1.08
N VAL A 34 -5.95 8.52 0.57
CA VAL A 34 -7.18 8.62 1.37
C VAL A 34 -7.91 7.28 1.39
N TRP A 35 -8.29 6.75 0.23
CA TRP A 35 -9.16 5.57 0.19
C TRP A 35 -8.45 4.30 0.63
N THR A 36 -7.23 4.07 0.12
CA THR A 36 -6.35 2.95 0.48
C THR A 36 -6.14 2.86 1.99
N PRO A 37 -5.65 3.91 2.69
CA PRO A 37 -5.51 3.82 4.15
C PRO A 37 -6.83 3.83 4.90
N LEU A 38 -7.91 4.43 4.38
CA LEU A 38 -9.21 4.37 5.06
C LEU A 38 -9.82 2.97 5.02
N ILE A 39 -9.61 2.22 3.93
CA ILE A 39 -10.07 0.83 3.76
C ILE A 39 -9.10 -0.15 4.42
N GLN A 40 -7.79 0.06 4.27
CA GLN A 40 -6.74 -0.88 4.72
C GLN A 40 -6.21 -0.57 6.12
N GLY A 41 -6.36 0.67 6.61
CA GLY A 41 -5.70 1.19 7.82
C GLY A 41 -6.16 0.58 9.13
N LYS A 42 -7.28 -0.14 9.16
CA LYS A 42 -7.68 -0.91 10.35
C LYS A 42 -6.90 -2.23 10.52
N SER A 43 -6.28 -2.75 9.46
CA SER A 43 -5.79 -4.14 9.45
C SER A 43 -4.32 -4.27 9.87
N THR A 44 -3.50 -3.23 9.70
CA THR A 44 -2.06 -3.45 9.79
C THR A 44 -1.47 -3.25 11.17
N GLY A 45 -2.10 -2.55 12.13
CA GLY A 45 -1.77 -2.55 13.57
C GLY A 45 -0.31 -2.82 13.98
N MET A 46 0.65 -2.32 13.21
CA MET A 46 2.06 -2.65 13.33
C MET A 46 2.67 -1.42 13.93
N ASP A 47 2.90 -1.47 15.24
CA ASP A 47 3.51 -0.35 15.93
C ASP A 47 4.82 0.00 15.21
N THR A 48 5.00 1.29 14.89
CA THR A 48 6.19 1.83 14.23
C THR A 48 7.51 1.30 14.81
N PRO A 49 7.66 1.10 16.14
CA PRO A 49 8.83 0.45 16.74
C PRO A 49 9.17 -0.94 16.16
N THR A 50 8.19 -1.78 15.84
CA THR A 50 8.43 -3.14 15.32
C THR A 50 9.04 -3.10 13.93
N ILE A 51 8.57 -2.18 13.07
CA ILE A 51 9.11 -1.96 11.73
C ILE A 51 10.54 -1.44 11.83
N LEU A 52 10.77 -0.46 12.72
CA LEU A 52 12.09 0.10 12.96
C LEU A 52 13.05 -0.98 13.46
N PHE A 53 12.63 -1.80 14.41
CA PHE A 53 13.45 -2.88 14.96
C PHE A 53 13.78 -3.93 13.88
N ALA A 54 12.78 -4.35 13.09
CA ALA A 54 12.99 -5.27 11.98
C ALA A 54 13.91 -4.70 10.90
N SER A 55 13.79 -3.40 10.60
CA SER A 55 14.65 -2.69 9.64
C SER A 55 16.09 -2.59 10.11
N LEU A 56 16.31 -2.21 11.38
CA LEU A 56 17.64 -2.16 11.97
C LEU A 56 18.27 -3.56 12.08
N ALA A 57 17.50 -4.57 12.47
CA ALA A 57 17.96 -5.95 12.54
C ALA A 57 18.30 -6.50 11.15
N GLY A 58 17.44 -6.29 10.15
CA GLY A 58 17.69 -6.65 8.76
C GLY A 58 18.91 -5.93 8.19
N GLY A 59 19.01 -4.62 8.45
CA GLY A 59 20.15 -3.79 8.09
C GLY A 59 21.47 -4.26 8.70
N ALA A 60 21.45 -4.72 9.95
CA ALA A 60 22.62 -5.28 10.61
C ALA A 60 23.03 -6.66 10.06
N LEU A 61 22.07 -7.49 9.64
CA LEU A 61 22.32 -8.85 9.16
C LEU A 61 22.74 -8.91 7.68
N PHE A 62 22.12 -8.10 6.82
CA PHE A 62 22.29 -8.16 5.36
C PHE A 62 22.66 -6.80 4.73
N GLY A 63 22.98 -5.79 5.54
CA GLY A 63 23.32 -4.44 5.05
C GLY A 63 22.13 -3.74 4.39
N VAL A 64 22.40 -2.95 3.34
CA VAL A 64 21.36 -2.21 2.60
C VAL A 64 20.25 -3.12 2.07
N PHE A 65 20.60 -4.33 1.61
CA PHE A 65 19.60 -5.29 1.12
C PHE A 65 18.62 -5.69 2.23
N GLY A 66 19.13 -5.91 3.45
CA GLY A 66 18.30 -6.23 4.61
C GLY A 66 17.36 -5.09 5.01
N LEU A 67 17.80 -3.84 4.83
CA LEU A 67 16.96 -2.66 5.07
C LEU A 67 15.81 -2.57 4.05
N LEU A 68 16.08 -2.85 2.77
CA LEU A 68 15.08 -2.80 1.69
C LEU A 68 13.98 -3.84 1.86
N ILE A 69 14.35 -5.06 2.25
CA ILE A 69 13.39 -6.18 2.39
C ILE A 69 12.76 -6.25 3.79
N ALA A 70 13.24 -5.47 4.76
CA ALA A 70 12.73 -5.56 6.14
C ALA A 70 11.23 -5.28 6.25
N ILE A 71 10.72 -4.31 5.49
CA ILE A 71 9.30 -3.93 5.52
C ILE A 71 8.40 -5.09 5.08
N PRO A 72 8.56 -5.69 3.87
CA PRO A 72 7.74 -6.81 3.45
C PRO A 72 7.92 -8.04 4.35
N ILE A 73 9.13 -8.33 4.83
CA ILE A 73 9.37 -9.44 5.77
C ILE A 73 8.61 -9.24 7.08
N ALA A 74 8.68 -8.03 7.68
CA ALA A 74 7.97 -7.71 8.90
C ALA A 74 6.45 -7.85 8.73
N ALA A 75 5.91 -7.41 7.59
CA ALA A 75 4.50 -7.58 7.25
C ALA A 75 4.11 -9.07 7.15
N CYS A 76 4.91 -9.90 6.45
CA CYS A 76 4.67 -11.33 6.35
C CYS A 76 4.67 -12.02 7.73
N VAL A 77 5.67 -11.74 8.56
CA VAL A 77 5.77 -12.32 9.91
C VAL A 77 4.55 -11.95 10.75
N LYS A 78 4.11 -10.70 10.70
CA LYS A 78 2.90 -10.26 11.42
C LYS A 78 1.66 -11.01 10.97
N ILE A 79 1.45 -11.14 9.66
CA ILE A 79 0.29 -11.86 9.11
C ILE A 79 0.32 -13.32 9.57
N LEU A 80 1.48 -13.99 9.54
CA LEU A 80 1.61 -15.35 10.04
C LEU A 80 1.22 -15.46 11.53
N ILE A 81 1.66 -14.52 12.36
CA ILE A 81 1.30 -14.52 13.79
C ILE A 81 -0.22 -14.32 13.97
N GLN A 82 -0.82 -13.37 13.24
CA GLN A 82 -2.24 -13.05 13.36
C GLN A 82 -3.15 -14.15 12.80
N GLU A 83 -2.79 -14.79 11.71
CA GLU A 83 -3.64 -15.80 11.07
C GLU A 83 -3.45 -17.19 11.68
N ILE A 84 -2.24 -17.55 12.10
CA ILE A 84 -1.93 -18.93 12.54
C ILE A 84 -1.87 -19.05 14.06
N PHE A 85 -1.23 -18.08 14.74
CA PHE A 85 -0.99 -18.18 16.18
C PHE A 85 -2.18 -17.68 16.99
N TRP A 86 -2.85 -16.62 16.53
CA TRP A 86 -4.02 -16.03 17.20
C TRP A 86 -5.21 -16.99 17.36
N PRO A 87 -5.66 -17.78 16.35
CA PRO A 87 -6.81 -18.67 16.54
C PRO A 87 -6.51 -19.77 17.58
N ARG A 88 -5.31 -20.35 17.53
CA ARG A 88 -4.92 -21.44 18.43
C ARG A 88 -4.72 -20.98 19.87
N PHE A 89 -4.23 -19.76 20.08
CA PHE A 89 -4.10 -19.19 21.42
C PHE A 89 -5.46 -18.86 22.03
N LYS A 90 -6.42 -18.41 21.21
CA LYS A 90 -7.81 -18.16 21.66
C LYS A 90 -8.49 -19.45 22.11
N GLU A 91 -8.28 -20.55 21.39
CA GLU A 91 -8.80 -21.87 21.75
C GLU A 91 -8.26 -22.36 23.11
N TRP A 92 -6.97 -22.13 23.37
CA TRP A 92 -6.35 -22.46 24.66
C TRP A 92 -6.81 -21.53 25.79
N ALA A 93 -6.96 -20.23 25.51
CA ALA A 93 -7.39 -19.23 26.49
C ALA A 93 -8.88 -19.33 26.87
N GLU A 94 -9.74 -19.82 25.96
CA GLU A 94 -11.17 -20.06 26.23
C GLU A 94 -11.43 -21.41 26.92
N GLY A 95 -10.39 -22.18 27.25
CA GLY A 95 -10.50 -23.41 28.05
C GLY A 95 -11.29 -24.54 27.36
N ARG A 96 -11.33 -24.55 26.02
CA ARG A 96 -12.00 -25.60 25.23
C ARG A 96 -11.01 -26.67 24.70
N ALA A 97 -9.98 -26.96 25.47
CA ALA A 97 -9.04 -28.06 25.23
C ALA A 97 -9.02 -29.01 26.43
#